data_AF-A0A7C4QT61-F1
#
_entry.id   AF-A0A7C4QT61-F1
#
_cell.length_a   1.000
_cell.length_b   1.000
_cell.length_c   1.000
_cell.angle_alpha   90.00
_cell.angle_beta   90.00
_cell.angle_gamma   90.00
#
_symmetry.space_group_name_H-M   'P 1'
#
loop_
_entity.id
_entity.type
_entity.pdbx_description
1 polymer ?
#
loop_
_entity_poly.entity_id
_entity_poly.type
_entity_poly.pdbx_seq_one_letter_code
_entity_poly.pdbx_strand_id
1 'polypeptide(L)' 'MNAALHLELNDRQRELLLRGLRFVRSSRMLEMRDQSDLTDAERAAELSEIRQLAELLDIKKRKSEPAKV' A
#
# COMPACT_ATOMS: atom_id res chain seq x y z
N MET A 1 4.97 -9.48 19.49
CA MET A 1 6.02 -9.96 18.58
C MET A 1 5.85 -9.24 17.26
N ASN A 2 6.72 -8.26 16.95
CA ASN A 2 6.64 -7.52 15.68
C ASN A 2 7.76 -8.05 14.78
N ALA A 3 7.46 -9.12 14.04
CA ALA A 3 8.41 -9.69 13.09
C ALA A 3 8.44 -8.78 11.86
N ALA A 4 9.46 -7.94 11.76
CA ALA A 4 9.69 -7.15 10.56
C ALA A 4 9.95 -8.10 9.39
N LEU A 5 8.96 -8.29 8.52
CA LEU A 5 9.08 -9.14 7.34
C LEU A 5 9.93 -8.40 6.30
N HIS A 6 11.19 -8.80 6.14
CA HIS A 6 12.05 -8.26 5.09
C HIS A 6 11.73 -8.96 3.76
N LEU A 7 10.85 -8.36 2.95
CA LEU A 7 10.56 -8.85 1.61
C LEU A 7 11.50 -8.22 0.59
N GLU A 8 12.25 -9.08 -0.10
CA GLU A 8 12.89 -8.77 -1.37
C GLU A 8 11.90 -9.08 -2.50
N LEU A 9 11.57 -8.05 -3.29
CA LEU A 9 10.62 -8.15 -4.39
C LEU A 9 11.32 -7.76 -5.68
N ASN A 10 11.19 -8.58 -6.71
CA ASN A 10 11.55 -8.17 -8.06
C ASN A 10 10.55 -7.11 -8.59
N ASP A 11 10.89 -6.45 -9.70
CA ASP A 11 10.09 -5.35 -10.24
C ASP A 11 8.66 -5.77 -10.58
N ARG A 12 8.47 -6.97 -11.12
CA ARG A 12 7.15 -7.51 -11.46
C ARG A 12 6.30 -7.75 -10.21
N GLN A 13 6.88 -8.33 -9.16
CA GLN A 13 6.19 -8.56 -7.88
C GLN A 13 5.82 -7.24 -7.22
N ARG A 14 6.73 -6.25 -7.23
CA ARG A 14 6.48 -4.90 -6.71
C ARG A 14 5.33 -4.23 -7.46
N GLU A 15 5.36 -4.27 -8.78
CA GLU A 15 4.31 -3.66 -9.61
C GLU A 15 2.95 -4.32 -9.34
N LEU A 16 2.92 -5.65 -9.25
CA LEU A 16 1.71 -6.39 -8.92
C LEU A 16 1.16 -5.98 -7.54
N LEU A 17 2.03 -5.87 -6.53
CA LEU A 17 1.64 -5.45 -5.18
C LEU A 17 1.09 -4.01 -5.17
N LEU A 18 1.75 -3.10 -5.88
CA LEU A 18 1.29 -1.71 -6.03
C LEU A 18 -0.09 -1.62 -6.70
N ARG A 19 -0.33 -2.42 -7.76
CA ARG A 19 -1.65 -2.50 -8.39
C ARG A 19 -2.70 -3.04 -7.42
N GLY A 20 -2.36 -4.08 -6.66
CA GLY A 20 -3.23 -4.63 -5.62
C GLY A 20 -3.59 -3.61 -4.53
N LEU A 21 -2.61 -2.89 -3.99
CA LEU A 21 -2.84 -1.84 -2.98
C LEU A 21 -3.72 -0.70 -3.52
N ARG A 22 -3.51 -0.29 -4.77
CA ARG A 22 -4.38 0.71 -5.43
C ARG A 22 -5.82 0.21 -5.55
N PHE A 23 -6.00 -1.05 -5.97
CA PHE A 23 -7.32 -1.68 -6.05
C PHE A 23 -8.02 -1.72 -4.68
N VAL A 24 -7.33 -2.19 -3.64
CA VAL A 24 -7.89 -2.25 -2.27
C VAL A 24 -8.29 -0.85 -1.80
N ARG A 25 -7.42 0.16 -1.99
CA ARG A 25 -7.75 1.55 -1.64
C ARG A 25 -9.03 2.02 -2.33
N SER A 26 -9.15 1.79 -3.64
CA SER A 26 -10.33 2.15 -4.42
C SER A 26 -11.58 1.41 -3.95
N SER A 27 -11.48 0.12 -3.66
CA SER A 27 -12.60 -0.68 -3.12
C SER A 27 -13.08 -0.11 -1.78
N ARG A 28 -12.16 0.23 -0.87
CA ARG A 28 -12.50 0.84 0.43
C ARG A 28 -13.12 2.22 0.32
N MET A 29 -12.67 3.02 -0.65
CA MET A 29 -13.27 4.33 -0.92
C MET A 29 -14.70 4.23 -1.47
N LEU A 30 -15.01 3.14 -2.18
CA LEU A 30 -16.33 2.88 -2.77
C LEU A 30 -17.29 2.16 -1.81
N GLU A 31 -16.80 1.65 -0.69
CA GLU A 31 -17.60 0.95 0.32
C GLU A 31 -18.61 1.92 0.94
N MET A 32 -19.90 1.63 0.74
CA MET A 32 -20.99 2.46 1.25
C MET A 32 -20.91 2.56 2.77
N ARG A 33 -21.11 3.77 3.30
CA ARG A 33 -21.04 4.03 4.76
C ARG A 33 -21.94 3.12 5.57
N ASP A 34 -23.16 2.88 5.09
CA ASP A 34 -24.16 2.06 5.80
C ASP A 34 -23.88 0.54 5.74
N GLN A 35 -22.93 0.11 4.92
CA GLN A 35 -22.54 -1.30 4.79
C GLN A 35 -21.22 -1.64 5.52
N SER A 36 -20.59 -0.63 6.13
CA SER A 36 -19.29 -0.78 6.75
C SER A 36 -19.44 -0.83 8.26
N ASP A 37 -18.88 -1.87 8.88
CA ASP A 37 -18.80 -1.99 10.33
C ASP A 37 -17.77 -1.03 10.96
N LEU A 38 -17.06 -0.24 10.13
CA LEU A 38 -16.01 0.68 10.56
C LEU A 38 -16.54 2.10 10.75
N THR A 39 -16.09 2.75 11.82
CA THR A 39 -16.25 4.19 12.01
C THR A 39 -15.49 4.97 10.92
N ASP A 40 -15.88 6.25 10.71
CA ASP A 40 -15.16 7.14 9.79
C ASP A 40 -13.66 7.27 10.16
N ALA A 41 -13.33 7.23 11.46
CA ALA A 41 -11.96 7.32 11.95
C ALA A 41 -11.15 6.06 11.60
N GLU A 42 -11.72 4.87 11.79
CA GLU A 42 -11.06 3.60 11.42
C GLU A 42 -10.86 3.48 9.92
N ARG A 43 -11.84 3.92 9.12
CA ARG A 43 -11.70 3.99 7.67
C ARG A 43 -10.58 4.93 7.23
N ALA A 44 -10.48 6.10 7.85
CA ALA A 44 -9.40 7.04 7.57
C ALA A 44 -8.02 6.46 7.95
N ALA A 45 -7.94 5.72 9.07
CA ALA A 45 -6.73 5.02 9.47
C ALA A 45 -6.34 3.93 8.45
N GLU A 46 -7.27 3.07 8.04
CA GLU A 46 -7.02 2.01 7.05
C GLU A 46 -6.53 2.58 5.71
N LEU A 47 -7.17 3.64 5.21
CA LEU A 47 -6.76 4.31 3.97
C LEU A 47 -5.35 4.92 4.10
N SER A 48 -5.00 5.45 5.27
CA SER A 48 -3.67 5.96 5.58
C SER A 48 -2.63 4.84 5.58
N GLU A 49 -2.93 3.69 6.20
CA GLU A 49 -2.05 2.52 6.21
C GLU A 49 -1.79 1.99 4.79
N ILE A 50 -2.83 1.85 3.97
CA ILE A 50 -2.69 1.42 2.57
C ILE A 50 -1.79 2.38 1.78
N ARG A 51 -1.93 3.69 2.01
CA ARG A 51 -1.10 4.72 1.39
C ARG A 51 0.37 4.57 1.82
N GLN A 52 0.63 4.42 3.11
CA GLN A 52 1.99 4.27 3.64
C GLN A 52 2.67 3.02 3.07
N LEU A 53 1.95 1.90 2.97
CA LEU A 53 2.46 0.68 2.35
C LEU A 53 2.85 0.90 0.87
N ALA A 54 2.02 1.62 0.12
CA ALA A 54 2.33 1.94 -1.27
C ALA A 54 3.58 2.83 -1.40
N GLU A 55 3.73 3.83 -0.52
CA GLU A 55 4.91 4.71 -0.49
C GLU A 55 6.20 3.94 -0.15
N LEU A 56 6.16 3.01 0.80
CA LEU A 56 7.30 2.16 1.15
C LEU A 56 7.79 1.30 -0.03
N LEU A 57 6.86 0.83 -0.86
CA LEU A 57 7.19 0.06 -2.06
C LEU A 57 7.77 0.95 -3.16
N ASP A 58 7.40 2.23 -3.23
CA ASP A 58 7.90 3.15 -4.25
C ASP A 58 9.30 3.71 -3.91
N ILE A 59 9.58 3.97 -2.63
CA ILE A 59 10.90 4.43 -2.15
C ILE A 59 11.99 3.38 -2.45
N LYS A 60 11.68 2.08 -2.31
CA LYS A 60 12.63 1.01 -2.64
C LYS A 60 13.06 1.04 -4.11
N LYS A 61 12.20 1.48 -5.06
CA LYS A 61 12.57 1.63 -6.48
C LYS A 61 13.63 2.72 -6.68
N ARG A 62 13.47 3.87 -6.02
CA ARG A 62 14.40 5.00 -6.12
C ARG A 62 15.79 4.69 -5.56
N LYS A 63 15.87 3.79 -4.55
CA LYS A 63 17.16 3.34 -4.01
C LYS A 63 17.89 2.34 -4.92
N SER A 64 17.18 1.65 -5.81
CA SER A 64 17.74 0.62 -6.69
C SER A 64 18.11 1.13 -8.09
N GLU A 65 17.64 2.31 -8.51
CA GLU A 65 18.09 2.95 -9.75
C GLU A 65 19.45 3.64 -9.51
N PRO A 66 20.57 3.21 -10.12
CA PRO A 66 21.79 3.99 -10.09
C PRO A 66 21.56 5.27 -10.89
N ALA A 67 22.03 6.40 -10.36
CA ALA A 67 22.03 7.67 -11.06
C ALA A 67 22.72 7.47 -12.42
N LYS A 68 21.97 7.62 -13.52
CA LYS A 68 22.54 7.69 -14.87
C LYS A 68 23.44 8.93 -14.91
N VAL A 69 24.75 8.70 -14.99
CA VAL A 69 25.79 9.68 -15.33
C VAL A 69 26.14 9.51 -16.79
#